data_AF-A0A7Y3DZH1-F1
#
_entry.id   AF-A0A7Y3DZH1-F1
#
_cell.length_a   1.000
_cell.length_b   1.000
_cell.length_c   1.000
_cell.angle_alpha   90.00
_cell.angle_beta   90.00
_cell.angle_gamma   90.00
#
_symmetry.space_group_name_H-M   'P 1'
#
loop_
_entity.id
_entity.type
_entity.pdbx_description
1 polymer ?
#
loop_
_entity_poly.entity_id
_entity_poly.type
_entity_poly.pdbx_seq_one_letter_code
_entity_poly.pdbx_strand_id
1 'polypeptide(L)'
;MKRSDFHFDLPPELIAQHPLAQRSDSRLLQLSPADGRLADRRFHQLPDLLRAGDLLVFNDTRVIPARLHGRKETGGRVEILVERLLNDRECLAQVRASKSPRTGGRIELEDGSAVEVLGREDAFFRLGFPGGGLSEKLQSLGHMPLPPYIEREDTG
;
A
#
# COMPACT_ATOMS: atom_id res chain seq x y z
N MET A 1 -23.77 -14.04 3.26
CA MET A 1 -23.28 -13.37 4.48
C MET A 1 -23.40 -11.87 4.29
N LYS A 2 -23.87 -11.16 5.30
CA LYS A 2 -24.03 -9.69 5.28
C LYS A 2 -22.78 -9.06 5.90
N ARG A 3 -22.46 -7.81 5.51
CA ARG A 3 -21.35 -7.05 6.11
C ARG A 3 -21.45 -6.94 7.64
N SER A 4 -22.67 -6.91 8.17
CA SER A 4 -22.97 -6.88 9.60
C SER A 4 -22.44 -8.10 10.36
N ASP A 5 -22.32 -9.26 9.70
CA ASP A 5 -21.91 -10.51 10.34
C ASP A 5 -20.42 -10.49 10.74
N PHE A 6 -19.68 -9.48 10.30
CA PHE A 6 -18.26 -9.26 10.56
C PHE A 6 -17.98 -7.94 11.30
N HIS A 7 -19.01 -7.30 11.84
CA HIS A 7 -18.83 -6.09 12.63
C HIS A 7 -18.34 -6.43 14.05
N PHE A 8 -17.36 -5.67 14.52
CA PHE A 8 -16.89 -5.68 15.90
C PHE A 8 -16.47 -4.28 16.30
N ASP A 9 -16.57 -3.98 17.60
CA ASP A 9 -16.11 -2.72 18.16
C ASP A 9 -14.58 -2.72 18.22
N LEU A 10 -13.95 -1.86 17.40
CA LEU A 10 -12.51 -1.65 17.40
C LEU A 10 -12.19 -0.21 17.79
N PRO A 11 -11.84 0.05 19.05
CA PRO A 11 -11.36 1.36 19.47
C PRO A 11 -10.14 1.80 18.64
N PRO A 12 -10.11 3.02 18.06
CA PRO A 12 -9.02 3.48 17.19
C PRO A 12 -7.63 3.41 17.82
N GLU A 13 -7.53 3.58 19.13
CA GLU A 13 -6.29 3.52 19.91
C GLU A 13 -5.65 2.12 19.93
N LEU A 14 -6.41 1.07 19.61
CA LEU A 14 -5.90 -0.30 19.48
C LEU A 14 -5.31 -0.58 18.08
N ILE A 15 -5.46 0.35 17.13
CA ILE A 15 -4.83 0.26 15.80
C ILE A 15 -3.39 0.76 15.91
N ALA A 16 -2.44 -0.17 15.91
CA ALA A 16 -1.03 0.16 15.95
C ALA A 16 -0.63 1.00 14.73
N GLN A 17 -0.24 2.26 14.98
CA GLN A 17 0.19 3.18 13.93
C GLN A 17 1.58 2.83 13.42
N HIS A 18 2.44 2.30 14.29
CA HIS A 18 3.80 1.87 13.95
C HIS A 18 4.01 0.42 14.40
N PRO A 19 4.79 -0.38 13.65
CA PRO A 19 5.23 -1.67 14.15
C PRO A 19 6.12 -1.48 15.39
N LEU A 20 6.21 -2.52 16.23
CA LEU A 20 7.21 -2.56 17.29
C LEU A 20 8.62 -2.54 16.70
N ALA A 21 9.56 -1.90 17.40
CA ALA A 21 10.97 -1.84 17.00
C ALA A 21 11.57 -3.25 16.82
N GLN A 22 11.22 -4.17 17.72
CA GLN A 22 11.49 -5.60 17.62
C GLN A 22 10.21 -6.32 17.22
N ARG A 23 10.11 -6.76 15.96
CA ARG A 23 8.86 -7.38 15.43
C ARG A 23 8.45 -8.65 16.20
N SER A 24 9.42 -9.42 16.69
CA SER A 24 9.23 -10.64 17.48
C SER A 24 8.58 -10.42 18.86
N ASP A 25 8.52 -9.17 19.34
CA ASP A 25 7.92 -8.82 20.64
C ASP A 25 6.41 -8.60 20.57
N SER A 26 5.86 -8.68 19.35
CA SER A 26 4.41 -8.59 19.11
C SER A 26 3.64 -9.69 19.87
N ARG A 27 2.39 -9.38 20.19
CA ARG A 27 1.45 -10.35 20.78
C ARG A 27 1.03 -11.35 19.71
N LEU A 28 0.82 -12.60 20.14
CA LEU A 28 0.28 -13.69 19.33
C LEU A 28 -0.97 -14.21 20.03
N LEU A 29 -2.13 -14.14 19.39
CA LEU A 29 -3.35 -14.78 19.88
C LEU A 29 -3.45 -16.19 19.31
N GLN A 30 -3.30 -17.20 20.15
CA GLN A 30 -3.51 -18.60 19.76
C GLN A 30 -4.99 -18.94 19.90
N LEU A 31 -5.62 -19.35 18.80
CA LEU A 31 -6.98 -19.91 18.77
C LEU A 31 -6.89 -21.41 18.48
N SER A 32 -7.47 -22.22 19.36
CA SER A 32 -7.62 -23.66 19.14
C SER A 32 -8.92 -23.93 18.37
N PRO A 33 -8.85 -24.48 17.14
CA PRO A 33 -10.05 -24.72 16.33
C PRO A 33 -10.92 -25.86 16.87
N ALA A 34 -10.38 -26.74 17.73
CA ALA A 34 -11.10 -27.90 18.25
C ALA A 34 -12.12 -27.53 19.34
N ASP A 35 -11.80 -26.54 20.17
CA ASP A 35 -12.57 -26.17 21.37
C ASP A 35 -12.83 -24.65 21.49
N GLY A 36 -12.33 -23.86 20.53
CA GLY A 36 -12.46 -22.40 20.53
C GLY A 36 -11.61 -21.70 21.60
N ARG A 37 -10.71 -22.42 22.29
CA ARG A 37 -9.91 -21.84 23.37
C ARG A 37 -8.95 -20.79 22.84
N LEU A 38 -8.92 -19.64 23.53
CA LEU A 38 -8.00 -18.54 23.27
C LEU A 38 -6.86 -18.55 24.29
N ALA A 39 -5.64 -18.23 23.83
CA ALA A 39 -4.49 -18.00 24.69
C ALA A 39 -3.64 -16.83 24.16
N ASP A 40 -3.32 -15.89 25.05
CA ASP A 40 -2.36 -14.83 24.77
C ASP A 40 -0.92 -15.36 24.86
N ARG A 41 -0.12 -15.09 23.83
CA ARG A 41 1.30 -15.44 23.71
C ARG A 41 2.11 -14.28 23.14
N ARG A 42 3.41 -14.50 23.00
CA ARG A 42 4.34 -13.64 22.24
C ARG A 42 4.76 -14.32 20.95
N PHE A 43 5.01 -13.54 19.92
CA PHE A 43 5.32 -14.06 18.59
C PHE A 43 6.61 -14.90 18.57
N HIS A 44 7.61 -14.57 19.40
CA HIS A 44 8.82 -15.40 19.55
C HIS A 44 8.55 -16.82 20.09
N GLN A 45 7.36 -17.10 20.64
CA GLN A 45 6.94 -18.43 21.09
C GLN A 45 6.29 -19.25 19.96
N LEU A 46 6.16 -18.71 18.74
CA LEU A 46 5.61 -19.43 17.60
C LEU A 46 6.31 -20.78 17.34
N PRO A 47 7.65 -20.91 17.43
CA PRO A 47 8.33 -22.19 17.24
C PRO A 47 7.83 -23.29 18.19
N ASP A 48 7.45 -22.93 19.43
CA ASP A 48 6.93 -23.88 20.43
C ASP A 48 5.55 -24.45 20.07
N LEU A 49 4.86 -23.83 19.12
CA LEU A 49 3.54 -24.26 18.64
C LEU A 49 3.61 -25.19 17.42
N LEU A 50 4.79 -25.32 16.81
CA LEU A 50 5.01 -26.12 15.61
C LEU A 50 5.50 -27.52 15.97
N ARG A 51 5.22 -28.47 15.09
CA ARG A 51 5.70 -29.84 15.18
C ARG A 51 6.73 -30.10 14.10
N ALA A 52 7.61 -31.08 14.35
CA ALA A 52 8.51 -31.57 13.33
C ALA A 52 7.71 -32.07 12.13
N GLY A 53 8.05 -31.55 10.93
CA GLY A 53 7.34 -31.85 9.68
C GLY A 53 6.32 -30.79 9.25
N ASP A 54 6.04 -29.77 10.07
CA ASP A 54 5.18 -28.66 9.66
C ASP A 54 5.84 -27.81 8.56
N LEU A 55 5.04 -27.33 7.60
CA LEU A 55 5.46 -26.42 6.53
C LEU A 55 5.00 -24.99 6.82
N LEU A 56 5.95 -24.07 6.94
CA LEU A 56 5.66 -22.64 6.95
C LEU A 56 5.77 -22.08 5.54
N VAL A 57 4.64 -21.60 5.00
CA VAL A 57 4.59 -20.93 3.70
C VAL A 57 4.65 -19.43 3.92
N PHE A 58 5.76 -18.81 3.52
CA PHE A 58 5.93 -17.37 3.57
C PHE A 58 5.55 -16.76 2.22
N ASN A 59 4.77 -15.68 2.26
CA ASN A 59 4.51 -14.88 1.09
C ASN A 59 5.58 -13.79 0.99
N ASP A 60 6.58 -14.01 0.14
CA ASP A 60 7.56 -12.99 -0.20
C ASP A 60 7.00 -12.09 -1.31
N THR A 61 6.30 -11.02 -0.90
CA THR A 61 5.79 -10.00 -1.80
C THR A 61 6.75 -8.82 -1.87
N ARG A 62 7.33 -8.59 -3.05
CA ARG A 62 8.04 -7.34 -3.35
C ARG A 62 7.01 -6.22 -3.54
N VAL A 63 6.81 -5.42 -2.50
CA VAL A 63 6.00 -4.21 -2.58
C VAL A 63 6.75 -3.21 -3.45
N ILE A 64 6.23 -2.94 -4.66
CA ILE A 64 6.69 -1.80 -5.44
C ILE A 64 6.17 -0.55 -4.72
N PRO A 65 7.02 0.44 -4.41
CA PRO A 65 6.60 1.71 -3.82
C PRO A 65 5.79 2.51 -4.86
N ALA A 66 4.53 2.11 -5.03
CA ALA A 66 3.69 2.50 -6.15
C ALA A 66 3.03 3.87 -5.98
N ARG A 67 3.25 4.54 -4.85
CA ARG A 67 2.65 5.84 -4.55
C ARG A 67 3.62 6.96 -4.90
N LEU A 68 3.25 7.81 -5.84
CA LEU A 68 3.99 9.02 -6.23
C LEU A 68 3.22 10.27 -5.81
N HIS A 69 3.96 11.31 -5.42
CA HIS A 69 3.42 12.63 -5.14
C HIS A 69 3.80 13.61 -6.26
N GLY A 70 2.91 14.57 -6.52
CA GLY A 70 3.14 15.59 -7.52
C GLY A 70 2.17 16.75 -7.43
N ARG A 71 2.26 17.65 -8.41
CA ARG A 71 1.42 18.85 -8.53
C ARG A 71 0.96 19.03 -9.96
N LYS A 72 -0.28 19.49 -10.14
CA LYS A 72 -0.75 19.98 -11.44
C LYS A 72 -0.05 21.28 -11.79
N GLU A 73 -0.06 21.66 -13.06
CA GLU A 73 0.36 22.99 -13.52
C GLU A 73 -0.36 24.14 -12.77
N THR A 74 -1.60 23.89 -12.33
CA THR A 74 -2.37 24.85 -11.51
C THR A 74 -1.90 24.94 -10.05
N GLY A 75 -0.82 24.26 -9.66
CA GLY A 75 -0.29 24.18 -8.29
C GLY A 75 -1.02 23.20 -7.35
N GLY A 76 -2.10 22.56 -7.80
CA GLY A 76 -2.89 21.65 -6.95
C GLY A 76 -2.17 20.32 -6.72
N ARG A 77 -2.09 19.86 -5.47
CA ARG A 77 -1.47 18.58 -5.08
C ARG A 77 -2.19 17.38 -5.72
N VAL A 78 -1.41 16.37 -6.06
CA VAL A 78 -1.85 15.11 -6.65
C VAL A 78 -1.11 13.96 -5.97
N GLU A 79 -1.85 12.90 -5.66
CA GLU A 79 -1.31 11.61 -5.26
C GLU A 79 -1.66 10.59 -6.35
N ILE A 80 -0.66 9.86 -6.82
CA ILE A 80 -0.78 8.83 -7.86
C ILE A 80 -0.48 7.48 -7.21
N LEU A 81 -1.40 6.54 -7.28
CA LEU A 81 -1.21 5.16 -6.85
C LEU A 81 -1.17 4.27 -8.09
N VAL A 82 0.01 3.80 -8.46
CA VAL A 82 0.21 2.91 -9.60
C VAL A 82 -0.36 1.53 -9.29
N GLU A 83 -1.32 1.11 -10.09
CA GLU A 83 -1.92 -0.23 -9.99
C GLU A 83 -1.14 -1.23 -10.83
N ARG A 84 -0.81 -0.84 -12.08
CA ARG A 84 -0.22 -1.74 -13.06
C ARG A 84 0.69 -1.01 -14.02
N LEU A 85 1.91 -1.50 -14.17
CA LEU A 85 2.82 -1.10 -15.25
C LEU A 85 2.36 -1.72 -16.57
N LEU A 86 2.22 -0.91 -17.61
CA LEU A 86 1.96 -1.37 -18.98
C LEU A 86 3.28 -1.57 -19.74
N ASN A 87 4.21 -0.63 -19.56
CA ASN A 87 5.59 -0.66 -20.02
C ASN A 87 6.40 0.36 -19.20
N ASP A 88 7.67 0.61 -19.54
CA ASP A 88 8.53 1.54 -18.79
C ASP A 88 8.20 3.04 -19.00
N ARG A 89 7.15 3.33 -19.77
CA ARG A 89 6.66 4.70 -20.04
C ARG A 89 5.20 4.90 -19.67
N GLU A 90 4.46 3.84 -19.39
CA GLU A 90 3.01 3.92 -19.18
C GLU A 90 2.52 3.00 -18.05
N CYS A 91 1.55 3.49 -17.30
CA CYS A 91 0.85 2.70 -16.29
C CYS A 91 -0.63 3.05 -16.18
N LEU A 92 -1.35 2.14 -15.52
CA LEU A 92 -2.67 2.40 -14.95
C LEU A 92 -2.51 2.77 -13.47
N ALA A 93 -3.17 3.85 -13.07
CA ALA A 93 -3.07 4.38 -11.72
C ALA A 93 -4.39 4.97 -11.23
N GLN A 94 -4.61 4.94 -9.92
CA GLN A 94 -5.60 5.79 -9.26
C GLN A 94 -4.98 7.16 -8.99
N VAL A 95 -5.72 8.23 -9.24
CA VAL A 95 -5.23 9.60 -9.04
C VAL A 95 -6.17 10.33 -8.08
N ARG A 96 -5.64 10.74 -6.93
CA ARG A 96 -6.35 11.53 -5.92
C ARG A 96 -5.94 13.00 -6.03
N ALA A 97 -6.90 13.86 -6.34
CA ALA A 97 -6.72 15.31 -6.42
C ALA A 97 -8.07 16.02 -6.18
N SER A 98 -8.06 17.25 -5.65
CA SER A 98 -9.31 18.01 -5.39
C SER A 98 -10.16 18.23 -6.64
N LYS A 99 -9.51 18.34 -7.79
CA LYS A 99 -10.15 18.29 -9.12
C LYS A 99 -9.37 17.31 -9.96
N SER A 100 -10.06 16.30 -10.48
CA SER A 100 -9.47 15.28 -11.35
C SER A 100 -8.77 15.95 -12.55
N PRO A 101 -7.54 15.51 -12.89
CA PRO A 101 -6.88 15.99 -14.09
C PRO A 101 -7.62 15.52 -15.34
N ARG A 102 -7.57 16.34 -16.40
CA ARG A 102 -8.17 16.03 -17.69
C ARG A 102 -7.17 15.30 -18.57
N THR A 103 -7.65 14.56 -19.55
CA THR A 103 -6.81 14.02 -20.63
C THR A 103 -6.02 15.16 -21.29
N GLY A 104 -4.73 14.91 -21.56
CA GLY A 104 -3.76 15.91 -22.01
C GLY A 104 -3.20 16.81 -20.90
N GLY A 105 -3.69 16.69 -19.67
CA GLY A 105 -3.16 17.43 -18.52
C GLY A 105 -1.81 16.89 -18.07
N ARG A 106 -0.99 17.78 -17.49
CA ARG A 106 0.35 17.46 -16.97
C ARG A 106 0.39 17.53 -15.45
N ILE A 107 1.10 16.57 -14.86
CA ILE A 107 1.44 16.50 -13.44
C ILE A 107 2.97 16.53 -13.36
N GLU A 108 3.50 17.38 -12.49
CA GLU A 108 4.93 17.45 -12.17
C GLU A 108 5.18 16.66 -10.88
N LEU A 109 6.10 15.69 -10.94
CA LEU A 109 6.55 14.94 -9.77
C LEU A 109 7.57 15.75 -8.96
N GLU A 110 7.94 15.26 -7.79
CA GLU A 110 8.86 15.94 -6.86
C GLU A 110 10.27 16.14 -7.42
N ASP A 111 10.71 15.30 -8.35
CA ASP A 111 12.00 15.45 -9.08
C ASP A 111 11.90 16.42 -10.28
N GLY A 112 10.76 17.07 -10.48
CA GLY A 112 10.48 17.95 -11.62
C GLY A 112 10.12 17.20 -12.91
N SER A 113 10.06 15.88 -12.89
CA SER A 113 9.67 15.12 -14.07
C SER A 113 8.18 15.20 -14.35
N ALA A 114 7.83 15.11 -15.63
CA ALA A 114 6.46 15.25 -16.08
C ALA A 114 5.76 13.90 -16.26
N VAL A 115 4.49 13.89 -15.89
CA VAL A 115 3.53 12.81 -16.14
C VAL A 115 2.36 13.39 -16.92
N GLU A 116 2.01 12.74 -18.02
CA GLU A 116 0.90 13.13 -18.88
C GLU A 116 -0.30 12.22 -18.64
N VAL A 117 -1.49 12.81 -18.55
CA VAL A 117 -2.73 12.05 -18.47
C VAL A 117 -3.18 11.66 -19.88
N LEU A 118 -2.92 10.42 -20.27
CA LEU A 118 -3.26 9.91 -21.61
C LEU A 118 -4.74 9.60 -21.75
N GLY A 119 -5.42 9.30 -20.65
CA GLY A 119 -6.85 9.02 -20.64
C GLY A 119 -7.32 8.29 -19.39
N ARG A 120 -8.43 7.57 -19.52
CA ARG A 120 -8.98 6.70 -18.48
C ARG A 120 -9.33 5.34 -19.06
N GLU A 121 -9.12 4.31 -18.24
CA GLU A 121 -9.54 2.93 -18.49
C GLU A 121 -10.33 2.50 -17.24
N ASP A 122 -11.67 2.47 -17.37
CA ASP A 122 -12.61 2.26 -16.26
C ASP A 122 -12.37 3.18 -15.05
N ALA A 123 -11.96 2.60 -13.91
CA ALA A 123 -11.68 3.33 -12.68
C ALA A 123 -10.28 3.97 -12.65
N PHE A 124 -9.40 3.61 -13.60
CA PHE A 124 -7.99 4.00 -13.59
C PHE A 124 -7.70 5.10 -14.61
N PHE A 125 -6.70 5.92 -14.30
CA PHE A 125 -6.07 6.82 -15.26
C PHE A 125 -4.95 6.08 -15.97
N ARG A 126 -4.85 6.29 -17.29
CA ARG A 126 -3.67 5.91 -18.04
C ARG A 126 -2.70 7.08 -18.03
N LEU A 127 -1.51 6.86 -17.50
CA LEU A 127 -0.49 7.88 -17.33
C LEU A 127 0.73 7.57 -18.19
N GLY A 128 1.25 8.59 -18.85
CA GLY A 128 2.45 8.55 -19.68
C GLY A 128 3.61 9.28 -19.00
N PHE A 129 4.81 8.74 -19.13
CA PHE A 129 6.05 9.28 -18.59
C PHE A 129 6.96 9.58 -19.80
N PRO A 130 6.93 10.80 -20.36
CA PRO A 130 7.64 11.11 -21.61
C PRO A 130 9.16 10.88 -21.54
N GLY A 131 9.76 11.05 -20.36
CA GLY A 131 11.17 10.75 -20.10
C GLY A 131 11.50 9.26 -19.93
N GLY A 132 10.49 8.39 -19.86
CA GLY A 132 10.65 6.98 -19.49
C GLY A 132 11.16 6.77 -18.06
N GLY A 133 11.70 5.57 -17.80
CA GLY A 133 12.27 5.23 -16.49
C GLY A 133 11.20 5.14 -15.40
N LEU A 134 9.97 4.74 -15.74
CA LEU A 134 8.89 4.63 -14.76
C LEU A 134 9.29 3.71 -13.60
N SER A 135 9.92 2.58 -13.91
CA SER A 135 10.35 1.62 -12.89
C SER A 135 11.38 2.23 -11.92
N GLU A 136 12.34 2.99 -12.45
CA GLU A 136 13.35 3.69 -11.66
C GLU A 136 12.73 4.82 -10.83
N LYS A 137 11.80 5.58 -11.41
CA LYS A 137 11.07 6.64 -10.70
C LYS A 137 10.25 6.11 -9.55
N LEU A 138 9.60 4.96 -9.71
CA LEU A 138 8.92 4.30 -8.59
C LEU A 138 9.92 3.94 -7.51
N GLN A 139 11.08 3.39 -7.85
CA GLN A 139 12.10 3.06 -6.84
C GLN A 139 12.67 4.31 -6.13
N SER A 140 12.83 5.43 -6.82
CA SER A 140 13.48 6.62 -6.26
C SER A 140 12.53 7.62 -5.60
N LEU A 141 11.29 7.73 -6.08
CA LEU A 141 10.28 8.70 -5.62
C LEU A 141 9.05 8.03 -5.00
N GLY A 142 8.97 6.72 -5.12
CA GLY A 142 7.83 5.97 -4.64
C GLY A 142 7.83 5.88 -3.13
N HIS A 143 6.62 5.89 -2.57
CA HIS A 143 6.36 5.56 -1.19
C HIS A 143 5.53 4.28 -1.12
N MET A 144 5.65 3.54 -0.01
CA MET A 144 4.78 2.40 0.23
C MET A 144 3.34 2.89 0.39
N PRO A 145 2.37 2.29 -0.31
CA PRO A 145 0.97 2.59 -0.08
C PRO A 145 0.59 2.07 1.31
N LEU A 146 0.20 2.99 2.20
CA LEU A 146 -0.33 2.65 3.51
C LEU A 146 -1.86 2.50 3.41
N PRO A 147 -2.46 1.50 4.08
CA PRO A 147 -3.91 1.40 4.21
C PRO A 147 -4.52 2.69 4.79
N PRO A 148 -5.78 3.01 4.47
CA PRO A 148 -6.41 4.29 4.82
C PRO A 148 -6.57 4.53 6.33
N TYR A 149 -6.43 3.49 7.15
CA TYR A 149 -6.51 3.56 8.62
C TYR A 149 -5.14 3.76 9.30
N ILE A 150 -4.07 3.88 8.53
CA ILE A 150 -2.71 4.18 9.01
C ILE A 150 -2.42 5.65 8.70
N GLU A 151 -2.36 6.48 9.74
CA GLU A 151 -2.18 7.94 9.63
C GLU A 151 -0.73 8.34 9.89
N ARG A 152 0.20 7.80 9.08
CA ARG A 152 1.61 8.20 9.13
C ARG A 152 2.24 8.23 7.75
N GLU A 153 3.41 8.82 7.68
CA GLU A 153 4.29 8.70 6.51
C GLU A 153 4.93 7.30 6.50
N ASP A 154 5.24 6.84 5.29
CA ASP A 154 6.04 5.63 5.15
C ASP A 154 7.48 5.92 5.57
N THR A 155 8.11 4.98 6.28
CA THR A 155 9.45 5.14 6.89
C THR A 155 10.52 4.35 6.14
N GLY A 156 10.23 4.02 4.87
CA GLY A 156 11.13 3.30 3.96
C GLY A 156 12.30 4.13 3.49
#